data_AF-A0A951LGZ3-F1
#
_entry.id   AF-A0A951LGZ3-F1
#
_cell.length_a   1.000
_cell.length_b   1.000
_cell.length_c   1.000
_cell.angle_alpha   90.00
_cell.angle_beta   90.00
_cell.angle_gamma   90.00
#
_symmetry.space_group_name_H-M   'P 1'
#
loop_
_entity.id
_entity.type
_entity.pdbx_description
1 polymer ?
#
loop_
_entity_poly.entity_id
_entity_poly.type
_entity_poly.pdbx_seq_one_letter_code
_entity_poly.pdbx_strand_id
1 'polypeptide(L)'
;MNVSRESRQLKQLREEDILKYQRALQLDANNASFHALLADKYLEAGRRDEAIQEFRTAIGLSPEGPQTQQWKLKLRHAIDAPARQENFNFTVCSNCQADQPAGTKVCSRCGATMHMSFGEWLMRPENFKPVVRQTIVAGSIALLLLTIFSSLSIEWKACVACGTVIVGGFSFLRYLGQ
;
A
#
# COMPACT_ATOMS: atom_id res chain seq x y z
N MET A 1 -9.25 30.66 -1.03
CA MET A 1 -8.09 31.57 -1.16
C MET A 1 -7.31 31.85 0.15
N ASN A 2 -7.84 31.58 1.36
CA ASN A 2 -7.11 31.85 2.62
C ASN A 2 -6.05 30.80 3.02
N VAL A 3 -6.30 29.50 2.80
CA VAL A 3 -5.40 28.40 3.21
C VAL A 3 -3.99 28.53 2.62
N SER A 4 -3.87 29.05 1.40
CA SER A 4 -2.57 29.24 0.73
C SER A 4 -1.74 30.42 1.27
N ARG A 5 -2.36 31.39 1.96
CA ARG A 5 -1.64 32.53 2.56
C ARG A 5 -1.17 32.18 3.96
N GLU A 6 -2.05 31.56 4.74
CA GLU A 6 -1.75 31.08 6.09
C GLU A 6 -0.64 30.01 6.09
N SER A 7 -0.70 29.03 5.17
CA SER A 7 0.38 28.04 5.02
C SER A 7 1.73 28.64 4.60
N ARG A 8 1.73 29.75 3.85
CA ARG A 8 2.96 30.47 3.48
C ARG A 8 3.53 31.23 4.68
N GLN A 9 2.69 31.91 5.45
CA GLN A 9 3.10 32.59 6.68
C GLN A 9 3.67 31.60 7.70
N LEU A 10 3.03 30.43 7.89
CA LEU A 10 3.52 29.39 8.78
C LEU A 10 4.86 28.78 8.32
N LYS A 11 5.09 28.67 7.01
CA LYS A 11 6.41 28.27 6.49
C LYS A 11 7.46 29.33 6.79
N GLN A 12 7.14 30.60 6.55
CA GLN A 12 8.07 31.70 6.79
C GLN A 12 8.43 31.84 8.27
N LEU A 13 7.45 31.76 9.18
CA LEU A 13 7.68 31.80 10.63
C LEU A 13 8.61 30.67 11.10
N ARG A 14 8.45 29.45 10.55
CA ARG A 14 9.33 28.32 10.86
C ARG A 14 10.77 28.55 10.41
N GLU A 15 10.98 29.11 9.22
CA GLU A 15 12.33 29.43 8.72
C GLU A 15 12.98 30.57 9.52
N GLU A 16 12.22 31.60 9.90
CA GLU A 16 12.72 32.68 10.76
C GLU A 16 13.15 32.17 12.15
N ASP A 17 12.42 31.23 12.72
CA ASP A 17 12.79 30.62 14.00
C ASP A 17 14.04 29.75 13.90
N ILE A 18 14.20 28.98 12.82
CA ILE A 18 15.44 28.23 12.53
C ILE A 18 16.64 29.18 12.48
N LEU A 19 16.52 30.31 11.77
CA LEU A 19 17.58 31.30 11.65
C LEU A 19 17.98 31.93 13.00
N LYS A 20 17.01 32.15 13.90
CA LYS A 20 17.30 32.69 15.25
C LYS A 20 18.17 31.72 16.05
N TYR A 21 17.85 30.44 16.05
CA TYR A 21 18.64 29.43 16.78
C TYR A 21 20.00 29.19 16.12
N GLN A 22 20.10 29.25 14.79
CA GLN A 22 21.40 29.22 14.11
C GLN A 22 22.30 30.39 14.52
N ARG A 23 21.75 31.61 14.65
CA ARG A 23 22.51 32.76 15.17
C ARG A 23 22.88 32.59 16.64
N ALA A 24 22.01 32.01 17.46
CA ALA A 24 22.34 31.72 18.85
C ALA A 24 23.53 30.74 18.95
N LEU A 25 23.59 29.74 18.07
CA LEU A 25 24.72 28.82 17.96
C LEU A 25 26.00 29.48 17.43
N GLN A 26 25.92 30.61 16.71
CA GLN A 26 27.13 31.38 16.37
C GLN A 26 27.74 32.06 17.59
N LEU A 27 26.93 32.37 18.62
CA LEU A 27 27.39 32.98 19.87
C LEU A 27 27.88 31.92 20.86
N ASP A 28 27.18 30.78 20.93
CA ASP A 28 27.56 29.64 21.77
C ASP A 28 27.34 28.32 20.99
N ALA A 29 28.39 27.89 20.29
CA ALA A 29 28.37 26.72 19.42
C ALA A 29 28.36 25.39 20.19
N ASN A 30 28.63 25.40 21.50
CA ASN A 30 28.69 24.19 22.33
C ASN A 30 27.46 24.05 23.23
N ASN A 31 26.42 24.86 22.99
CA ASN A 31 25.21 24.80 23.79
C ASN A 31 24.30 23.64 23.35
N ALA A 32 24.37 22.53 24.09
CA ALA A 32 23.55 21.35 23.82
C ALA A 32 22.04 21.65 23.73
N SER A 33 21.54 22.56 24.57
CA SER A 33 20.12 22.94 24.57
C SER A 33 19.73 23.71 23.29
N PHE A 34 20.61 24.57 22.75
CA PHE A 34 20.33 25.24 21.47
C PHE A 34 20.33 24.29 20.28
N HIS A 35 21.23 23.31 20.26
CA HIS A 35 21.18 22.24 19.27
C HIS A 35 19.86 21.46 19.35
N ALA A 36 19.41 21.08 20.55
CA ALA A 36 18.14 20.37 20.70
C ALA A 36 16.90 21.21 20.30
N LEU A 37 16.91 22.52 20.60
CA LEU A 37 15.83 23.42 20.20
C LEU A 37 15.81 23.66 18.68
N LEU A 38 16.99 23.77 18.06
CA LEU A 38 17.10 23.84 16.60
C LEU A 38 16.58 22.55 15.95
N ALA A 39 16.88 21.39 16.54
CA ALA A 39 16.34 20.11 16.09
C ALA A 39 14.81 20.06 16.13
N ASP A 40 14.20 20.56 17.21
CA ASP A 40 12.74 20.67 17.33
C ASP A 40 12.15 21.57 16.22
N LYS A 41 12.80 22.70 15.92
CA LYS A 41 12.36 23.60 14.83
C LYS A 41 12.52 22.97 13.45
N TYR A 42 13.56 22.18 13.24
CA TYR A 42 13.69 21.38 12.03
C TYR A 42 12.60 20.31 11.89
N LEU A 43 12.20 19.64 12.98
CA LEU A 43 11.05 18.72 12.96
C LEU A 43 9.74 19.44 12.62
N GLU A 44 9.48 20.61 13.21
CA GLU A 44 8.31 21.44 12.89
C GLU A 44 8.30 21.86 11.41
N ALA A 45 9.48 22.09 10.81
CA ALA A 45 9.65 22.40 9.39
C ALA A 45 9.56 21.18 8.46
N GLY A 46 9.55 19.95 9.00
CA GLY A 46 9.61 18.70 8.24
C GLY A 46 11.02 18.35 7.72
N ARG A 47 12.04 19.06 8.18
CA ARG A 47 13.46 18.93 7.82
C ARG A 47 14.14 17.92 8.74
N ARG A 48 13.76 16.66 8.53
CA ARG A 48 14.01 15.61 9.52
C ARG A 48 15.47 15.20 9.62
N ASP A 49 16.18 15.15 8.50
CA ASP A 49 17.60 14.75 8.48
C ASP A 49 18.45 15.77 9.24
N GLU A 50 18.15 17.07 9.08
CA GLU A 50 18.80 18.13 9.86
C GLU A 50 18.47 18.02 11.35
N ALA A 51 17.22 17.72 11.71
CA ALA A 51 16.85 17.51 13.12
C ALA A 51 17.63 16.35 13.77
N ILE A 52 17.81 15.24 13.06
CA ILE A 52 18.60 14.09 13.54
C ILE A 52 20.04 14.52 13.84
N GLN A 53 20.65 15.30 12.95
CA GLN A 53 22.03 15.75 13.12
C GLN A 53 22.20 16.67 14.34
N GLU A 54 21.26 17.59 14.53
CA GLU A 54 21.26 18.50 15.67
C GLU A 54 21.01 17.77 17.00
N PHE A 55 20.07 16.82 17.04
CA PHE A 55 19.88 15.99 18.24
C PHE A 55 21.10 15.15 18.59
N ARG A 56 21.80 14.59 17.59
CA ARG A 56 23.06 13.85 17.82
C ARG A 56 24.13 14.76 18.43
N THR A 57 24.22 16.00 17.94
CA THR A 57 25.17 16.99 18.44
C THR A 57 24.83 17.37 19.89
N ALA A 58 23.56 17.66 20.19
CA ALA A 58 23.09 17.95 21.54
C ALA A 58 23.42 16.82 22.54
N ILE A 59 23.17 15.56 22.15
CA ILE A 59 23.46 14.38 22.99
C ILE A 59 24.97 14.16 23.13
N GLY A 60 25.76 14.46 22.10
CA GLY A 60 27.23 14.38 22.16
C GLY A 60 27.84 15.40 23.11
N LEU A 61 27.28 16.61 23.13
CA LEU A 61 27.72 17.71 24.01
C LEU A 61 27.29 17.51 25.46
N SER A 62 26.12 16.90 25.71
CA SER A 62 25.66 16.54 27.05
C SER A 62 25.14 15.10 27.08
N PRO A 63 25.98 14.10 27.36
CA PRO A 63 25.57 12.69 27.33
C PRO A 63 24.80 12.22 28.58
N GLU A 64 24.99 12.89 29.72
CA GLU A 64 24.48 12.48 31.04
C GLU A 64 23.46 13.46 31.66
N GLY A 65 23.14 14.56 30.96
CA GLY A 65 22.16 15.52 31.46
C GLY A 65 20.75 14.92 31.61
N PRO A 66 19.91 15.44 32.53
CA PRO A 66 18.51 14.99 32.67
C PRO A 66 17.69 15.22 31.40
N GLN A 67 18.01 16.26 30.62
CA GLN A 67 17.35 16.56 29.34
C GLN A 67 17.78 15.62 28.20
N THR A 68 18.93 14.96 28.33
CA THR A 68 19.49 14.07 27.31
C THR A 68 18.59 12.87 27.03
N GLN A 69 17.92 12.33 28.06
CA GLN A 69 17.00 11.22 27.86
C GLN A 69 15.81 11.64 26.99
N GLN A 70 15.31 12.87 27.19
CA GLN A 70 14.26 13.43 26.35
C GLN A 70 14.74 13.61 24.90
N TRP A 71 15.97 14.11 24.69
CA TRP A 71 16.53 14.26 23.35
C TRP A 71 16.78 12.91 22.67
N LYS A 72 17.23 11.89 23.41
CA LYS A 72 17.38 10.51 22.92
C LYS A 72 16.05 9.93 22.46
N LEU A 73 14.98 10.15 23.22
CA LEU A 73 13.63 9.73 22.84
C LEU A 73 13.17 10.46 21.56
N LYS A 74 13.33 11.79 21.50
CA LYS A 74 12.99 12.57 20.31
C LYS A 74 13.81 12.15 19.09
N LEU A 75 15.10 11.89 19.26
CA LEU A 75 15.99 11.37 18.22
C LEU A 75 15.51 10.00 17.73
N ARG A 76 15.18 9.08 18.65
CA ARG A 76 14.63 7.78 18.30
C ARG A 76 13.34 7.94 17.49
N HIS A 77 12.40 8.76 17.95
CA HIS A 77 11.19 9.07 17.17
C HIS A 77 11.51 9.73 15.82
N ALA A 78 12.52 10.60 15.75
CA ALA A 78 12.99 11.20 14.52
C ALA A 78 13.81 10.23 13.65
N ILE A 79 14.16 9.03 14.09
CA ILE A 79 14.75 7.98 13.24
C ILE A 79 13.68 6.95 12.85
N ASP A 80 12.85 6.56 13.81
CA ASP A 80 11.84 5.51 13.70
C ASP A 80 10.54 6.00 13.08
N ALA A 81 10.25 7.31 13.12
CA ALA A 81 9.11 7.83 12.36
C ALA A 81 9.29 7.35 10.91
N PRO A 82 8.26 6.86 10.26
CA PRO A 82 8.44 6.41 8.89
C PRO A 82 8.77 7.65 8.05
N ALA A 83 9.93 7.67 7.40
CA ALA A 83 10.23 8.64 6.36
C ALA A 83 9.14 8.46 5.30
N ARG A 84 8.07 9.26 5.36
CA ARG A 84 6.87 9.16 4.52
C ARG A 84 6.62 7.71 4.08
N GLN A 85 6.19 6.88 5.04
CA GLN A 85 5.88 5.45 4.94
C GLN A 85 5.48 5.00 3.53
N GLU A 86 6.45 4.72 2.65
CA GLU A 86 6.28 3.60 1.75
C GLU A 86 6.37 2.41 2.68
N ASN A 87 5.20 2.00 3.15
CA ASN A 87 4.98 0.77 3.86
C ASN A 87 5.47 -0.32 2.89
N PHE A 88 6.75 -0.64 2.91
CA PHE A 88 7.30 -1.74 2.15
C PHE A 88 6.85 -3.03 2.84
N ASN A 89 5.53 -3.25 2.76
CA ASN A 89 4.96 -4.56 2.92
C ASN A 89 5.69 -5.41 1.87
N PHE A 90 6.45 -6.40 2.30
CA PHE A 90 7.16 -7.30 1.41
C PHE A 90 6.48 -8.65 1.48
N THR A 91 6.34 -9.30 0.33
CA THR A 91 5.85 -10.67 0.20
C THR A 91 7.00 -11.54 -0.28
N VAL A 92 7.20 -12.67 0.39
CA VAL A 92 8.25 -13.63 0.03
C VAL A 92 7.77 -14.50 -1.13
N CYS A 93 8.54 -14.56 -2.20
CA CYS A 93 8.23 -15.45 -3.32
C CYS A 93 8.40 -16.93 -2.89
N SER A 94 7.34 -17.73 -2.96
CA SER A 94 7.40 -19.16 -2.62
C SER A 94 8.30 -19.99 -3.54
N ASN A 95 8.62 -19.51 -4.73
CA ASN A 95 9.44 -20.24 -5.70
C ASN A 95 10.96 -20.03 -5.50
N CYS A 96 11.39 -18.78 -5.23
CA CYS A 96 12.83 -18.46 -5.14
C CYS A 96 13.23 -17.72 -3.84
N GLN A 97 12.30 -17.59 -2.88
CA GLN A 97 12.49 -16.97 -1.57
C GLN A 97 13.05 -15.53 -1.62
N ALA A 98 12.84 -14.81 -2.72
CA ALA A 98 13.22 -13.42 -2.82
C ALA A 98 12.14 -12.54 -2.19
N ASP A 99 12.56 -11.50 -1.47
CA ASP A 99 11.66 -10.45 -1.00
C ASP A 99 11.13 -9.67 -2.21
N GLN A 100 9.82 -9.52 -2.29
CA GLN A 100 9.14 -8.78 -3.35
C GLN A 100 8.27 -7.68 -2.73
N PRO A 101 8.17 -6.49 -3.35
CA PRO A 101 7.23 -5.47 -2.91
C PRO A 101 5.80 -6.04 -2.85
N ALA A 102 5.01 -5.66 -1.85
CA ALA A 102 3.64 -6.15 -1.72
C ALA A 102 2.80 -5.79 -2.95
N GLY A 103 1.98 -6.75 -3.38
CA GLY A 103 1.16 -6.61 -4.57
C GLY A 103 1.89 -6.91 -5.89
N THR A 104 3.16 -7.34 -5.84
CA THR A 104 3.90 -7.85 -7.00
C THR A 104 3.20 -9.11 -7.54
N LYS A 105 2.72 -9.03 -8.80
CA LYS A 105 2.00 -10.13 -9.47
C LYS A 105 2.93 -11.21 -10.03
N VAL A 106 4.16 -10.81 -10.37
CA VAL A 106 5.18 -11.67 -10.99
C VAL A 106 6.50 -11.40 -10.28
N CYS A 107 7.15 -12.44 -9.76
CA CYS A 107 8.42 -12.29 -9.08
C CYS A 107 9.49 -11.73 -10.03
N SER A 108 10.10 -10.61 -9.66
CA SER A 108 11.15 -9.95 -10.44
C SER A 108 12.43 -10.78 -10.57
N ARG A 109 12.62 -11.80 -9.72
CA ARG A 109 13.81 -12.67 -9.73
C ARG A 109 13.62 -13.93 -10.57
N CYS A 110 12.50 -14.63 -10.42
CA CYS A 110 12.29 -15.94 -11.05
C CYS A 110 11.14 -15.98 -12.07
N GLY A 111 10.38 -14.89 -12.23
CA GLY A 111 9.27 -14.82 -13.19
C GLY A 111 8.00 -15.58 -12.77
N ALA A 112 7.96 -16.17 -11.57
CA ALA A 112 6.79 -16.91 -11.09
C ALA A 112 5.62 -15.97 -10.75
N THR A 113 4.40 -16.36 -11.13
CA THR A 113 3.18 -15.66 -10.72
C THR A 113 2.92 -15.86 -9.24
N MET A 114 2.76 -14.78 -8.48
CA MET A 114 2.50 -14.83 -7.05
C MET A 114 0.98 -14.89 -6.81
N HIS A 115 0.53 -15.89 -6.05
CA HIS A 115 -0.88 -16.29 -5.96
C HIS A 115 -1.71 -15.24 -5.20
N MET A 116 -2.60 -14.54 -5.92
CA MET A 116 -3.69 -13.74 -5.34
C MET A 116 -4.87 -14.65 -4.99
N SER A 117 -5.57 -14.38 -3.89
CA SER A 117 -6.84 -15.06 -3.63
C SER A 117 -7.91 -14.62 -4.64
N PHE A 118 -8.84 -15.52 -4.99
CA PHE A 118 -9.94 -15.18 -5.91
C PHE A 118 -10.77 -14.00 -5.42
N GLY A 119 -10.97 -13.88 -4.11
CA GLY A 119 -11.67 -12.75 -3.49
C GLY A 119 -10.95 -11.42 -3.71
N GLU A 120 -9.64 -11.36 -3.51
CA GLU A 120 -8.85 -10.15 -3.76
C GLU A 120 -8.76 -9.80 -5.25
N TRP A 121 -8.77 -10.81 -6.13
CA TRP A 121 -8.79 -10.61 -7.57
C TRP A 121 -10.12 -10.03 -8.06
N LEU A 122 -11.25 -10.51 -7.52
CA LEU A 122 -12.59 -10.03 -7.85
C LEU A 122 -12.87 -8.61 -7.36
N MET A 123 -12.37 -8.26 -6.17
CA MET A 123 -12.65 -6.97 -5.53
C MET A 123 -11.87 -5.78 -6.13
N ARG A 124 -11.01 -6.01 -7.13
CA ARG A 124 -10.33 -4.92 -7.83
C ARG A 124 -11.30 -4.18 -8.75
N PRO A 125 -11.24 -2.83 -8.81
CA PRO A 125 -12.16 -2.02 -9.62
C PRO A 125 -12.06 -2.32 -11.11
N GLU A 126 -10.91 -2.80 -11.59
CA GLU A 126 -10.64 -3.21 -12.97
C GLU A 126 -11.38 -4.50 -13.38
N ASN A 127 -11.51 -5.47 -12.47
CA ASN A 127 -12.10 -6.78 -12.75
C ASN A 127 -13.58 -6.86 -12.34
N PHE A 128 -14.00 -6.07 -11.35
CA PHE A 128 -15.35 -6.16 -10.78
C PHE A 128 -16.44 -5.89 -11.82
N LYS A 129 -16.35 -4.78 -12.58
CA LYS A 129 -17.37 -4.41 -13.58
C LYS A 129 -17.56 -5.43 -14.70
N PRO A 130 -16.50 -5.90 -15.41
CA PRO A 130 -16.68 -6.87 -16.50
C PRO A 130 -17.15 -8.23 -15.99
N VAL A 131 -16.64 -8.71 -14.85
CA VAL A 131 -17.00 -10.02 -14.30
C VAL A 131 -18.44 -10.01 -13.80
N VAL A 132 -18.86 -9.00 -13.04
CA VAL A 132 -20.24 -8.86 -12.56
C VAL A 132 -21.22 -8.75 -13.74
N ARG A 133 -20.86 -8.01 -14.79
CA ARG A 133 -21.70 -7.93 -15.99
C ARG A 133 -21.85 -9.29 -16.67
N GLN A 134 -20.76 -10.05 -16.83
CA GLN A 134 -20.80 -11.37 -17.46
C GLN A 134 -21.59 -12.38 -16.64
N THR A 135 -21.44 -12.40 -15.31
CA THR A 135 -22.18 -13.33 -14.45
C THR A 135 -23.67 -13.01 -14.40
N ILE A 136 -24.05 -11.73 -14.36
CA ILE A 136 -25.46 -11.30 -14.42
C ILE A 136 -26.07 -11.71 -15.77
N VAL A 137 -25.39 -11.46 -16.88
CA VAL A 137 -25.90 -11.81 -18.22
C VAL A 137 -26.03 -13.33 -18.37
N ALA A 138 -24.99 -14.09 -17.99
CA ALA A 138 -25.01 -15.55 -18.05
C ALA A 138 -26.11 -16.15 -17.15
N GLY A 139 -26.27 -15.64 -15.93
CA GLY A 139 -27.34 -16.04 -15.01
C GLY A 139 -28.73 -15.73 -15.56
N SER A 140 -28.90 -14.55 -16.18
CA SER A 140 -30.16 -14.15 -16.81
C SER A 140 -30.52 -15.06 -17.99
N ILE A 141 -29.55 -15.40 -18.84
CA ILE A 141 -29.74 -16.33 -19.96
C ILE A 141 -30.09 -17.73 -19.43
N ALA A 142 -29.37 -18.24 -18.42
CA ALA A 142 -29.64 -19.54 -17.83
C ALA A 142 -31.05 -19.61 -17.23
N LEU A 143 -31.48 -18.58 -16.52
CA LEU A 143 -32.82 -18.50 -15.96
C LEU A 143 -33.89 -18.50 -17.07
N LEU A 144 -33.69 -17.71 -18.13
CA LEU A 144 -34.59 -17.71 -19.29
C LEU A 144 -34.67 -19.10 -19.95
N LEU A 145 -33.54 -19.75 -20.20
CA LEU A 145 -33.51 -21.10 -20.76
C LEU A 145 -34.24 -22.12 -19.88
N LEU A 146 -34.10 -22.01 -18.55
CA LEU A 146 -34.82 -22.86 -17.60
C LEU A 146 -36.34 -22.60 -17.65
N THR A 147 -36.78 -21.35 -17.74
CA THR A 147 -38.21 -21.03 -17.87
C THR A 147 -38.81 -21.46 -19.19
N ILE A 148 -38.06 -21.36 -20.28
CA ILE A 148 -38.46 -21.88 -21.59
C ILE A 148 -38.57 -23.40 -21.50
N PHE A 149 -37.54 -24.07 -20.99
CA PHE A 149 -37.51 -25.52 -20.84
C PHE A 149 -38.64 -26.05 -19.94
N SER A 150 -38.98 -25.36 -18.85
CA SER A 150 -40.10 -25.77 -17.98
C SER A 150 -41.44 -25.68 -18.71
N SER A 151 -41.58 -24.73 -19.63
CA SER A 151 -42.78 -24.49 -20.46
C SER A 151 -42.93 -25.45 -21.65
N LEU A 152 -41.88 -26.23 -21.99
CA LEU A 152 -41.95 -27.25 -23.04
C LEU A 152 -42.79 -28.47 -22.62
N SER A 153 -43.43 -29.13 -23.59
CA SER A 153 -44.12 -30.41 -23.36
C SER A 153 -43.12 -31.55 -23.09
N ILE A 154 -43.61 -32.65 -22.51
CA ILE A 154 -42.79 -33.79 -22.08
C ILE A 154 -42.01 -34.42 -23.24
N GLU A 155 -42.61 -34.48 -24.43
CA GLU A 155 -41.97 -35.03 -25.63
C GLU A 155 -40.73 -34.21 -26.03
N TRP A 156 -40.85 -32.89 -26.03
CA TRP A 156 -39.74 -31.99 -26.37
C TRP A 156 -38.64 -31.97 -25.30
N LYS A 157 -38.99 -32.10 -24.02
CA LYS A 157 -38.01 -32.22 -22.92
C LYS A 157 -37.13 -33.47 -23.10
N ALA A 158 -37.72 -34.59 -23.51
CA ALA A 158 -36.98 -35.82 -23.77
C ALA A 158 -36.02 -35.68 -24.96
N CYS A 159 -36.45 -35.04 -26.06
CA CYS A 159 -35.58 -34.78 -27.21
C CYS A 159 -34.35 -33.92 -26.85
N VAL A 160 -34.54 -32.86 -26.06
CA VAL A 160 -33.44 -31.99 -25.61
C VAL A 160 -32.45 -32.76 -24.73
N ALA A 161 -32.95 -33.59 -23.79
CA ALA A 161 -32.10 -34.39 -22.91
C ALA A 161 -31.29 -35.46 -23.68
N CYS A 162 -31.90 -36.14 -24.65
CA CYS A 162 -31.18 -37.09 -25.49
C CYS A 162 -30.10 -36.39 -26.34
N GLY A 163 -30.42 -35.22 -26.89
CA GLY A 163 -29.47 -34.43 -27.68
C GLY A 163 -28.23 -34.01 -26.87
N THR A 164 -28.40 -33.56 -25.63
CA THR A 164 -27.27 -33.15 -24.78
C THR A 164 -26.38 -34.33 -24.40
N VAL A 165 -26.94 -35.51 -24.15
CA VAL A 165 -26.18 -36.74 -23.86
C VAL A 165 -25.37 -37.19 -25.06
N ILE A 166 -25.95 -37.16 -26.27
CA ILE A 166 -25.25 -37.56 -27.51
C ILE A 166 -24.07 -36.60 -27.78
N VAL A 167 -24.31 -35.30 -27.74
CA VAL A 167 -23.27 -34.29 -28.02
C VAL A 167 -22.18 -34.28 -26.94
N GLY A 168 -22.58 -34.40 -25.67
CA GLY A 168 -21.66 -34.47 -24.54
C GLY A 168 -20.79 -35.73 -24.57
N GLY A 169 -21.40 -36.89 -24.83
CA GLY A 169 -20.71 -38.17 -24.97
C GLY A 169 -19.70 -38.16 -26.12
N PHE A 170 -20.07 -37.61 -27.28
CA PHE A 170 -19.17 -37.48 -28.43
C PHE A 170 -17.97 -36.56 -28.11
N SER A 171 -18.22 -35.44 -27.44
CA SER A 171 -17.17 -34.50 -27.04
C SER A 171 -16.21 -35.11 -26.02
N PHE A 172 -16.72 -35.90 -25.07
CA PHE A 172 -15.93 -36.59 -24.06
C PHE A 172 -15.05 -37.70 -24.64
N LEU A 173 -15.59 -38.51 -25.56
CA LEU A 173 -14.82 -39.54 -26.27
C LEU A 173 -13.68 -38.93 -27.10
N ARG A 174 -13.92 -37.77 -27.71
CA ARG A 174 -12.88 -37.03 -28.44
C ARG A 174 -11.79 -36.49 -27.51
N TYR A 175 -12.16 -36.06 -26.30
CA TYR A 175 -11.20 -35.57 -25.30
C TYR A 175 -10.30 -36.70 -24.77
N LEU A 176 -10.84 -37.89 -24.53
CA LEU A 176 -10.05 -39.06 -24.09
C LEU A 176 -9.14 -39.66 -25.17
N GLY A 177 -9.37 -39.32 -26.44
CA GLY A 177 -8.57 -39.78 -27.57
C GLY A 177 -7.36 -38.91 -27.91
N GLN A 178 -7.10 -37.84 -27.15
CA GLN A 178 -5.91 -36.97 -27.24
C GLN A 178 -4.95 -37.25 -26.09
#